data_AF-A0A8H9FTE9-F1
#
_entry.id   AF-A0A8H9FTE9-F1
#
_cell.length_a   1.000
_cell.length_b   1.000
_cell.length_c   1.000
_cell.angle_alpha   90.00
_cell.angle_beta   90.00
_cell.angle_gamma   90.00
#
_symmetry.space_group_name_H-M   'P 1'
#
loop_
_entity.id
_entity.type
_entity.pdbx_description
1 polymer ?
#
loop_
_entity_poly.entity_id
_entity_poly.type
_entity_poly.pdbx_seq_one_letter_code
_entity_poly.pdbx_strand_id
1 'polypeptide(L)' 'MTDSQKDLEQRVHVDLPRVRPEEMVVSVETTLPPDPTGGKDVDTEFMIRHFG' A
#
# COMPACT_ATOMS: atom_id res chain seq x y z
N MET A 1 0.93 -47.33 6.91
CA MET A 1 1.73 -46.33 6.19
C MET A 1 2.82 -47.08 5.45
N THR A 2 2.85 -47.00 4.13
CA THR A 2 3.87 -47.63 3.28
C THR A 2 5.11 -46.73 3.17
N ASP A 3 6.29 -47.28 2.88
CA ASP A 3 7.53 -46.49 2.76
C ASP A 3 7.42 -45.38 1.70
N SER A 4 6.64 -45.58 0.66
CA SER A 4 6.37 -44.56 -0.36
C SER A 4 5.56 -43.37 0.15
N GLN A 5 4.66 -43.58 1.13
CA GLN A 5 3.95 -42.47 1.77
C GLN A 5 4.89 -41.64 2.66
N LYS A 6 5.81 -42.30 3.37
CA LYS A 6 6.83 -41.62 4.18
C LYS A 6 7.80 -40.79 3.33
N ASP A 7 8.26 -41.32 2.19
CA ASP A 7 9.15 -40.58 1.27
C ASP A 7 8.46 -39.31 0.71
N LEU A 8 7.19 -39.41 0.36
CA LEU A 8 6.41 -38.28 -0.13
C LEU A 8 6.21 -37.20 0.95
N GLU A 9 5.92 -37.61 2.19
CA GLU A 9 5.74 -36.69 3.32
C GLU A 9 7.01 -35.89 3.63
N GLN A 10 8.19 -36.51 3.50
CA GLN A 10 9.50 -35.86 3.72
C GLN A 10 9.87 -34.87 2.62
N ARG A 11 9.44 -35.10 1.38
CA ARG A 11 9.74 -34.23 0.23
C ARG A 11 8.85 -33.00 0.17
N VAL A 12 7.68 -33.05 0.80
CA VAL A 12 6.67 -31.98 0.78
C VAL A 12 6.72 -31.10 2.04
N HIS A 13 7.35 -31.57 3.13
CA HIS A 13 7.57 -30.73 4.32
C HIS A 13 8.66 -29.69 4.07
N VAL A 14 8.25 -28.56 3.51
CA VAL A 14 9.02 -27.33 3.57
C VAL A 14 8.44 -26.51 4.72
N ASP A 15 9.19 -26.43 5.82
CA ASP A 15 8.89 -25.50 6.92
C ASP A 15 9.21 -24.08 6.47
N LEU A 16 8.30 -23.50 5.66
CA LEU A 16 8.33 -22.09 5.35
C LEU A 16 7.78 -21.32 6.56
N PRO A 17 8.42 -20.21 6.95
CA PRO A 17 7.85 -19.31 7.95
C PRO A 17 6.49 -18.83 7.43
N ARG A 18 5.42 -19.29 8.08
CA ARG A 18 4.05 -18.87 7.76
C ARG A 18 3.87 -17.44 8.22
N VAL A 19 3.60 -16.53 7.29
CA VAL A 19 3.23 -15.16 7.61
C VAL A 19 1.81 -15.17 8.16
N ARG A 20 1.63 -14.68 9.39
CA ARG A 20 0.31 -14.49 9.99
C ARG A 20 -0.38 -13.26 9.40
N PRO A 21 -1.72 -13.19 9.39
CA PRO A 21 -2.43 -12.01 8.88
C PRO A 21 -2.00 -10.70 9.56
N GLU A 22 -1.62 -10.75 10.84
CA GLU A 22 -1.16 -9.58 11.60
C GLU A 22 0.26 -9.12 11.18
N GLU A 23 1.01 -9.98 10.50
CA GLU A 23 2.35 -9.72 9.97
C GLU A 23 2.29 -9.22 8.52
N MET A 24 1.11 -9.20 7.89
CA MET A 24 0.91 -8.67 6.55
C MET A 24 0.81 -7.14 6.60
N VAL A 25 1.88 -6.45 6.21
CA VAL A 25 1.85 -5.00 6.02
C VAL A 25 1.38 -4.69 4.61
N VAL A 26 0.22 -4.05 4.48
CA VAL A 26 -0.30 -3.55 3.20
C VAL A 26 0.08 -2.07 3.06
N SER A 27 1.04 -1.76 2.21
CA SER A 27 1.31 -0.38 1.78
C SER A 27 0.55 -0.11 0.49
N VAL A 28 -0.44 0.80 0.53
CA VAL A 28 -1.07 1.33 -0.68
C VAL A 28 -0.45 2.68 -0.96
N GLU A 29 0.18 2.83 -2.12
CA GLU A 29 0.58 4.14 -2.62
C GLU A 29 -0.70 4.90 -3.00
N THR A 30 -0.97 6.00 -2.30
CA THR A 30 -2.09 6.89 -2.62
C THR A 30 -1.55 8.21 -3.15
N THR A 31 -1.89 8.55 -4.39
CA THR A 31 -1.69 9.91 -4.90
C THR A 31 -2.81 10.80 -4.38
N LEU A 32 -2.44 11.93 -3.78
CA LEU A 32 -3.41 12.96 -3.43
C LEU A 32 -4.01 13.54 -4.72
N PRO A 33 -5.32 13.86 -4.74
CA PRO A 33 -5.89 14.63 -5.83
C PRO A 33 -5.10 15.94 -6.02
N PRO A 34 -4.89 16.39 -7.27
CA PRO A 34 -4.26 17.67 -7.52
C PRO A 34 -5.09 18.80 -6.90
N ASP A 35 -4.41 19.75 -6.25
CA ASP A 35 -5.06 20.93 -5.68
C ASP A 35 -5.72 21.76 -6.78
N PRO A 36 -7.06 21.94 -6.78
CA PRO A 36 -7.75 22.71 -7.80
C PRO A 36 -7.36 24.20 -7.81
N THR A 37 -6.85 24.72 -6.69
CA THR A 37 -6.41 26.11 -6.55
C THR A 37 -4.94 26.29 -6.92
N GLY A 38 -4.17 25.19 -7.05
CA GLY A 38 -2.74 25.24 -7.33
C GLY A 38 -1.94 26.06 -6.32
N GLY A 39 -2.41 26.16 -5.07
CA GLY A 39 -1.82 27.01 -4.04
C GLY A 39 -1.99 28.51 -4.26
N LYS A 40 -2.88 28.95 -5.17
CA LYS A 40 -3.17 30.37 -5.39
C LYS A 40 -4.24 30.87 -4.44
N ASP A 41 -3.92 31.91 -3.69
CA ASP A 41 -4.88 32.68 -2.93
C ASP A 41 -5.64 33.63 -3.87
N VAL A 42 -6.74 33.10 -4.42
CA VAL A 42 -7.62 33.80 -5.36
C VAL A 42 -8.28 35.05 -4.75
N ASP A 43 -8.48 35.07 -3.43
CA ASP A 43 -9.09 36.19 -2.72
C ASP A 43 -8.11 37.36 -2.65
N THR A 44 -6.86 37.06 -2.31
CA THR A 44 -5.77 38.06 -2.33
C THR A 44 -5.52 38.60 -3.74
N GLU A 45 -5.49 37.74 -4.77
CA GLU A 45 -5.34 38.18 -6.17
C GLU A 45 -6.51 39.06 -6.64
N PHE A 46 -7.74 38.72 -6.26
CA PHE A 46 -8.93 39.51 -6.60
C PHE A 46 -8.86 40.91 -5.98
N MET A 47 -8.50 41.00 -4.69
CA MET A 47 -8.39 42.27 -3.97
C MET A 47 -7.31 43.17 -4.57
N ILE A 48 -6.11 42.63 -4.87
CA ILE A 48 -5.02 43.38 -5.51
C ILE A 48 -5.44 43.92 -6.88
N ARG A 49 -6.18 43.14 -7.68
CA ARG A 49 -6.59 43.56 -9.03
C ARG A 49 -7.65 44.67 -9.03
N HIS A 50 -8.57 44.66 -8.07
CA HIS A 50 -9.73 45.56 -8.08
C HIS A 50 -9.56 46.80 -7.21
N PHE A 51 -8.65 46.76 -6.24
CA PHE A 51 -8.46 47.82 -5.25
C PHE A 51 -6.99 48.28 -5.13
N GLY A 52 -6.09 47.80 -5.99
CA GLY A 52 -4.69 48.22 -6.11
C GLY A 52 -4.46 49.32 -7.14
#